data_AF-A0A7S4B0M5-F1
#
_entry.id   AF-A0A7S4B0M5-F1
#
_cell.length_a   1.000
_cell.length_b   1.000
_cell.length_c   1.000
_cell.angle_alpha   90.00
_cell.angle_beta   90.00
_cell.angle_gamma   90.00
#
_symmetry.space_group_name_H-M   'P 1'
#
loop_
_entity.id
_entity.type
_entity.pdbx_description
1 polymer ?
#
loop_
_entity_poly.entity_id
_entity_poly.type
_entity_poly.pdbx_seq_one_letter_code
_entity_poly.pdbx_strand_id
1 'polypeptide(L)'
;MAKAKHIKGARKGKGTKGNKGKGMKAMAKLRMKKKQQEQQAQREGPSRIEGALEYLSKWSRRDEEEVDWKFNKVKQATLLRFWPDRQKVPSDVFSQQLLPYLKSLPETGLERTIAQARAIVENASASATQEVDAQGAEDENDSEEARQLAAESSALRKIRHARALKVIAALLQET
;
A
#
# COMPACT_ATOMS: atom_id res chain seq x y z
N MET A 1 -30.73 18.92 66.20
CA MET A 1 -30.21 20.17 65.59
C MET A 1 -30.17 19.97 64.08
N ALA A 2 -30.87 20.83 63.34
CA ALA A 2 -31.03 20.79 61.88
C ALA A 2 -30.68 22.16 61.27
N LYS A 3 -30.61 22.19 59.92
CA LYS A 3 -30.33 23.31 58.98
C LYS A 3 -28.84 23.62 58.73
N ALA A 4 -28.40 24.14 57.59
CA ALA A 4 -28.73 24.05 56.15
C ALA A 4 -27.87 25.14 55.46
N LYS A 5 -27.29 24.81 54.29
CA LYS A 5 -26.83 25.68 53.18
C LYS A 5 -25.80 26.79 53.47
N HIS A 6 -24.78 26.90 52.60
CA HIS A 6 -24.54 28.09 51.78
C HIS A 6 -23.65 27.75 50.56
N ILE A 7 -24.04 28.34 49.43
CA ILE A 7 -23.49 28.18 48.07
C ILE A 7 -22.56 29.37 47.79
N LYS A 8 -21.44 29.16 47.07
CA LYS A 8 -20.75 30.13 46.17
C LYS A 8 -19.64 29.37 45.43
N GLY A 9 -19.71 29.20 44.10
CA GLY A 9 -19.01 30.02 43.09
C GLY A 9 -17.58 29.47 42.88
N ALA A 10 -17.00 29.23 41.70
CA ALA A 10 -17.25 29.71 40.35
C ALA A 10 -16.65 28.72 39.33
N ARG A 11 -17.30 28.56 38.18
CA ARG A 11 -16.77 27.86 37.00
C ARG A 11 -15.60 28.68 36.42
N LYS A 12 -14.40 28.09 36.32
CA LYS A 12 -13.32 28.62 35.48
C LYS A 12 -13.07 27.64 34.34
N GLY A 13 -13.55 28.01 33.15
CA GLY A 13 -13.33 27.26 31.91
C GLY A 13 -11.84 27.14 31.62
N LYS A 14 -11.34 25.91 31.57
CA LYS A 14 -9.98 25.59 31.16
C LYS A 14 -9.99 25.46 29.64
N GLY A 15 -9.59 26.54 28.95
CA GLY A 15 -9.39 26.52 27.51
C GLY A 15 -8.35 25.47 27.12
N THR A 16 -8.79 24.43 26.42
CA THR A 16 -7.94 23.42 25.79
C THR A 16 -7.31 24.02 24.52
N LYS A 17 -6.21 24.75 24.70
CA LYS A 17 -5.37 25.23 23.60
C LYS A 17 -4.73 24.03 22.86
N GLY A 18 -5.31 23.69 21.71
CA GLY A 18 -4.57 23.37 20.47
C GLY A 18 -3.74 22.09 20.41
N ASN A 19 -4.38 20.94 20.26
CA ASN A 19 -3.76 19.69 19.77
C ASN A 19 -3.61 19.65 18.22
N LYS A 20 -3.68 20.80 17.52
CA LYS A 20 -3.65 20.85 16.04
C LYS A 20 -2.26 20.64 15.43
N GLY A 21 -1.18 20.90 16.19
CA GLY A 21 0.19 20.79 15.66
C GLY A 21 0.76 19.37 15.58
N LYS A 22 0.20 18.40 16.34
CA LYS A 22 0.73 17.03 16.42
C LYS A 22 0.32 16.16 15.23
N GLY A 23 -0.90 16.38 14.70
CA GLY A 23 -1.40 15.71 13.50
C GLY A 23 -0.65 16.12 12.23
N MET A 24 -0.34 17.41 12.05
CA MET A 24 0.38 17.90 10.87
C MET A 24 1.82 17.35 10.78
N LYS A 25 2.53 17.25 11.91
CA LYS A 25 3.89 16.67 11.96
C LYS A 25 3.89 15.16 11.67
N ALA A 26 2.87 14.43 12.13
CA ALA A 26 2.71 13.01 11.84
C ALA A 26 2.40 12.77 10.35
N MET A 27 1.47 13.55 9.78
CA MET A 27 1.15 13.51 8.34
C MET A 27 2.38 13.88 7.47
N ALA A 28 3.16 14.88 7.86
CA ALA A 28 4.38 15.27 7.14
C ALA A 28 5.43 14.15 7.18
N LYS A 29 5.62 13.46 8.32
CA LYS A 29 6.52 12.30 8.43
C LYS A 29 6.05 11.13 7.57
N LEU A 30 4.74 10.85 7.52
CA LEU A 30 4.19 9.80 6.65
C LEU A 30 4.39 10.13 5.17
N ARG A 31 4.18 11.39 4.75
CA ARG A 31 4.42 11.86 3.37
C ARG A 31 5.90 11.78 2.98
N MET A 32 6.81 12.19 3.87
CA MET A 32 8.26 12.04 3.67
C MET A 32 8.66 10.58 3.53
N LYS A 33 8.13 9.68 4.38
CA LYS A 33 8.40 8.24 4.31
C LYS A 33 7.84 7.60 3.05
N LYS A 34 6.65 8.01 2.60
CA LYS A 34 6.05 7.58 1.31
C LYS A 34 6.91 8.05 0.14
N LYS A 35 7.33 9.32 0.11
CA LYS A 35 8.19 9.88 -0.95
C LYS A 35 9.58 9.23 -1.00
N GLN A 36 10.18 8.94 0.16
CA GLN A 36 11.42 8.19 0.24
C GLN A 36 11.25 6.74 -0.22
N GLN A 37 10.14 6.08 0.12
CA GLN A 37 9.80 4.76 -0.42
C GLN A 37 9.61 4.78 -1.94
N GLU A 38 9.01 5.82 -2.51
CA GLU A 38 8.83 5.92 -3.96
C GLU A 38 10.17 6.14 -4.69
N GLN A 39 11.02 7.02 -4.16
CA GLN A 39 12.36 7.28 -4.70
C GLN A 39 13.30 6.09 -4.56
N GLN A 40 13.20 5.35 -3.45
CA GLN A 40 14.01 4.16 -3.24
C GLN A 40 13.54 3.00 -4.15
N ALA A 41 12.28 3.00 -4.61
CA ALA A 41 11.79 2.01 -5.57
C ALA A 41 12.37 2.22 -6.96
N GLN A 42 12.69 3.47 -7.30
CA GLN A 42 13.37 3.84 -8.55
C GLN A 42 14.87 3.53 -8.52
N ARG A 43 15.50 3.52 -7.33
CA ARG A 43 16.95 3.23 -7.15
C ARG A 43 17.28 1.76 -6.92
N GLU A 44 16.27 0.91 -6.73
CA GLU A 44 16.47 -0.52 -6.51
C GLU A 44 16.65 -1.22 -7.87
N GLY A 45 17.90 -1.60 -8.17
CA GLY A 45 18.26 -2.27 -9.42
C GLY A 45 17.55 -3.62 -9.61
N PRO A 46 17.48 -4.13 -10.86
CA PRO A 46 16.78 -5.36 -11.23
C PRO A 46 17.18 -6.56 -10.37
N SER A 47 18.45 -6.66 -10.00
CA SER A 47 19.02 -7.70 -9.13
C SER A 47 18.30 -7.90 -7.78
N ARG A 48 17.76 -6.83 -7.17
CA ARG A 48 17.06 -6.97 -5.88
C ARG A 48 15.73 -7.70 -6.05
N ILE A 49 14.99 -7.36 -7.12
CA ILE A 49 13.70 -7.97 -7.46
C ILE A 49 13.91 -9.40 -7.93
N GLU A 50 14.86 -9.63 -8.84
CA GLU A 50 15.21 -10.96 -9.33
C GLU A 50 15.51 -11.92 -8.19
N GLY A 51 16.39 -11.54 -7.26
CA GLY A 51 16.68 -12.41 -6.12
C GLY A 51 15.51 -12.54 -5.12
N ALA A 52 14.49 -11.68 -5.18
CA ALA A 52 13.25 -11.86 -4.41
C ALA A 52 12.28 -12.83 -5.10
N LEU A 53 12.24 -12.82 -6.44
CA LEU A 53 11.51 -13.80 -7.24
C LEU A 53 12.16 -15.19 -7.14
N GLU A 54 13.49 -15.28 -7.17
CA GLU A 54 14.20 -16.54 -6.95
C GLU A 54 13.91 -17.11 -5.55
N TYR A 55 13.92 -16.24 -4.52
CA TYR A 55 13.52 -16.61 -3.16
C TYR A 55 12.09 -17.17 -3.11
N LEU A 56 11.17 -16.57 -3.87
CA LEU A 56 9.78 -17.03 -3.97
C LEU A 56 9.67 -18.37 -4.71
N SER A 57 10.45 -18.56 -5.78
CA SER A 57 10.51 -19.83 -6.51
C SER A 57 11.02 -20.95 -5.60
N LYS A 58 12.09 -20.72 -4.83
CA LYS A 58 12.58 -21.67 -3.82
C LYS A 58 11.54 -21.94 -2.74
N TRP A 59 10.84 -20.90 -2.26
CA TRP A 59 9.76 -21.09 -1.29
C TRP A 59 8.64 -21.99 -1.83
N SER A 60 8.27 -21.83 -3.11
CA SER A 60 7.20 -22.61 -3.72
C SER A 60 7.54 -24.11 -3.86
N ARG A 61 8.84 -24.43 -3.88
CA ARG A 61 9.41 -25.78 -3.98
C ARG A 61 10.03 -26.27 -2.66
N ARG A 62 9.80 -25.57 -1.54
CA ARG A 62 10.48 -25.84 -0.27
C ARG A 62 10.20 -27.24 0.32
N ASP A 63 9.13 -27.88 -0.15
CA ASP A 63 8.75 -29.24 0.28
C ASP A 63 9.48 -30.32 -0.56
N GLU A 64 10.26 -29.91 -1.58
CA GLU A 64 11.15 -30.79 -2.35
C GLU A 64 12.49 -31.00 -1.59
N GLU A 65 12.97 -32.24 -1.57
CA GLU A 65 14.08 -32.70 -0.72
C GLU A 65 15.43 -31.98 -0.96
N GLU A 66 15.63 -31.41 -2.16
CA GLU A 66 16.88 -30.73 -2.56
C GLU A 66 16.86 -29.20 -2.38
N VAL A 67 15.76 -28.61 -1.90
CA VAL A 67 15.62 -27.15 -1.83
C VAL A 67 15.97 -26.64 -0.43
N ASP A 68 17.20 -26.16 -0.25
CA ASP A 68 17.58 -25.41 0.96
C ASP A 68 16.92 -24.02 0.95
N TRP A 69 15.71 -23.96 1.52
CA TRP A 69 14.99 -22.72 1.70
C TRP A 69 15.14 -22.19 3.12
N LYS A 70 15.64 -20.95 3.22
CA LYS A 70 15.73 -20.22 4.47
C LYS A 70 15.00 -18.89 4.39
N PHE A 71 14.27 -18.55 5.44
CA PHE A 71 13.59 -17.27 5.55
C PHE A 71 14.56 -16.09 5.39
N ASN A 72 14.25 -15.19 4.45
CA ASN A 72 15.01 -13.97 4.21
C ASN A 72 14.11 -12.74 4.29
N LYS A 73 14.20 -12.03 5.41
CA LYS A 73 13.39 -10.83 5.71
C LYS A 73 13.51 -9.74 4.65
N VAL A 74 14.69 -9.56 4.05
CA VAL A 74 14.92 -8.52 3.03
C VAL A 74 14.19 -8.89 1.74
N LYS A 75 14.25 -10.15 1.32
CA LYS A 75 13.53 -10.64 0.13
C LYS A 75 12.02 -10.60 0.34
N GLN A 76 11.53 -11.03 1.50
CA GLN A 76 10.11 -10.90 1.86
C GLN A 76 9.65 -9.43 1.83
N ALA A 77 10.37 -8.52 2.47
CA ALA A 77 10.01 -7.10 2.47
C ALA A 77 9.99 -6.51 1.05
N THR A 78 10.88 -6.99 0.19
CA THR A 78 10.90 -6.65 -1.24
C THR A 78 9.62 -7.16 -1.93
N LEU A 79 9.25 -8.43 -1.75
CA LEU A 79 8.01 -8.99 -2.32
C LEU A 79 6.76 -8.23 -1.87
N LEU A 80 6.62 -7.96 -0.57
CA LEU A 80 5.49 -7.24 0.01
C LEU A 80 5.34 -5.81 -0.51
N ARG A 81 6.45 -5.20 -0.92
CA ARG A 81 6.44 -3.86 -1.51
C ARG A 81 6.02 -3.89 -2.98
N PHE A 82 6.51 -4.87 -3.75
CA PHE A 82 6.38 -4.86 -5.21
C PHE A 82 5.29 -5.76 -5.77
N TRP A 83 4.59 -6.57 -4.95
CA TRP A 83 3.47 -7.41 -5.42
C TRP A 83 2.39 -6.68 -6.26
N PRO A 84 2.04 -5.41 -5.99
CA PRO A 84 1.03 -4.73 -6.79
C PRO A 84 1.50 -4.41 -8.21
N ASP A 85 2.81 -4.39 -8.45
CA ASP A 85 3.43 -3.97 -9.70
C ASP A 85 3.61 -5.16 -10.65
N ARG A 86 2.96 -5.11 -11.82
CA ARG A 86 3.06 -6.14 -12.86
C ARG A 86 4.43 -6.19 -13.53
N GLN A 87 5.13 -5.07 -13.63
CA GLN A 87 6.45 -5.03 -14.27
C GLN A 87 7.51 -5.68 -13.37
N LYS A 88 7.32 -5.64 -12.05
CA LYS A 88 8.23 -6.25 -11.08
C LYS A 88 7.87 -7.70 -10.76
N VAL A 89 6.58 -7.98 -10.64
CA VAL A 89 6.07 -9.33 -10.40
C VAL A 89 5.17 -9.72 -11.56
N PRO A 90 5.60 -10.62 -12.46
CA PRO A 90 4.77 -11.11 -13.56
C PRO A 90 3.45 -11.70 -13.08
N SER A 91 2.41 -11.67 -13.91
CA SER A 91 1.07 -12.13 -13.50
C SER A 91 1.02 -13.61 -13.14
N ASP A 92 1.83 -14.42 -13.82
CA ASP A 92 1.91 -15.86 -13.57
C ASP A 92 2.49 -16.14 -12.17
N VAL A 93 3.67 -15.60 -11.89
CA VAL A 93 4.31 -15.68 -10.56
C VAL A 93 3.41 -15.11 -9.45
N PHE A 94 2.72 -14.00 -9.73
CA PHE A 94 1.78 -13.40 -8.78
C PHE A 94 0.69 -14.40 -8.36
N SER A 95 0.03 -15.03 -9.33
CA SER A 95 -1.09 -15.93 -9.05
C SER A 95 -0.65 -17.29 -8.52
N GLN A 96 0.42 -17.87 -9.08
CA GLN A 96 0.85 -19.23 -8.76
C GLN A 96 1.68 -19.32 -7.48
N GLN A 97 2.59 -18.37 -7.23
CA GLN A 97 3.55 -18.46 -6.14
C GLN A 97 3.30 -17.41 -5.06
N LEU A 98 3.05 -16.16 -5.45
CA LEU A 98 2.97 -15.07 -4.47
C LEU A 98 1.68 -15.09 -3.66
N LEU A 99 0.52 -15.39 -4.27
CA LEU A 99 -0.74 -15.48 -3.52
C LEU A 99 -0.68 -16.55 -2.41
N PRO A 100 -0.26 -17.81 -2.68
CA PRO A 100 -0.05 -18.80 -1.63
C PRO A 100 0.97 -18.35 -0.58
N TYR A 101 2.05 -17.66 -1.01
CA TYR A 101 3.04 -17.12 -0.07
C TYR A 101 2.43 -16.10 0.88
N LEU A 102 1.63 -15.16 0.35
CA LEU A 102 0.96 -14.15 1.15
C LEU A 102 0.03 -14.80 2.17
N LYS A 103 -0.69 -15.87 1.80
CA LYS A 103 -1.53 -16.64 2.72
C LYS A 103 -0.76 -17.32 3.85
N SER A 104 0.46 -17.78 3.57
CA SER A 104 1.33 -18.42 4.58
C SER A 104 1.94 -17.46 5.60
N LEU A 105 1.71 -16.15 5.44
CA LEU A 105 2.23 -15.15 6.37
C LEU A 105 1.53 -15.24 7.72
N PRO A 106 2.23 -14.85 8.81
CA PRO A 106 1.58 -14.69 10.11
C PRO A 106 0.49 -13.62 10.03
N GLU A 107 -0.50 -13.69 10.92
CA GLU A 107 -1.66 -12.79 10.98
C GLU A 107 -1.28 -11.30 10.84
N THR A 108 -0.27 -10.85 11.58
CA THR A 108 0.22 -9.46 11.49
C THR A 108 0.73 -9.09 10.10
N GLY A 109 1.30 -10.04 9.36
CA GLY A 109 1.72 -9.87 7.97
C GLY A 109 0.55 -9.81 7.00
N LEU A 110 -0.47 -10.64 7.23
CA LEU A 110 -1.73 -10.64 6.48
C LEU A 110 -2.46 -9.31 6.63
N GLU A 111 -2.72 -8.87 7.85
CA GLU A 111 -3.43 -7.62 8.14
C GLU A 111 -2.76 -6.40 7.47
N ARG A 112 -1.43 -6.32 7.55
CA ARG A 112 -0.66 -5.25 6.88
C ARG A 112 -0.80 -5.30 5.38
N THR A 113 -0.80 -6.50 4.80
CA THR A 113 -0.95 -6.69 3.35
C THR A 113 -2.36 -6.33 2.89
N ILE A 114 -3.39 -6.72 3.66
CA ILE A 114 -4.79 -6.32 3.42
C ILE A 114 -4.94 -4.81 3.53
N ALA A 115 -4.38 -4.18 4.57
CA ALA A 115 -4.43 -2.72 4.72
C ALA A 115 -3.74 -1.99 3.55
N GLN A 116 -2.60 -2.49 3.10
CA GLN A 116 -1.91 -1.97 1.90
C GLN A 116 -2.77 -2.14 0.64
N ALA A 117 -3.39 -3.31 0.45
CA ALA A 117 -4.27 -3.56 -0.68
C ALA A 117 -5.51 -2.65 -0.66
N ARG A 118 -6.14 -2.45 0.50
CA ARG A 118 -7.27 -1.52 0.68
C ARG A 118 -6.88 -0.08 0.32
N ALA A 119 -5.73 0.38 0.78
CA ALA A 119 -5.22 1.70 0.42
C ALA A 119 -4.99 1.85 -1.10
N ILE A 120 -4.57 0.80 -1.80
CA ILE A 120 -4.44 0.82 -3.26
C ILE A 120 -5.82 0.95 -3.92
N VAL A 121 -6.82 0.20 -3.45
CA VAL A 121 -8.19 0.24 -3.96
C VAL A 121 -8.80 1.64 -3.78
N GLU A 122 -8.70 2.20 -2.57
CA GLU A 122 -9.25 3.52 -2.23
C GLU A 122 -8.61 4.66 -3.04
N ASN A 123 -7.27 4.63 -3.21
CA ASN A 123 -6.56 5.63 -4.00
C ASN A 123 -6.95 5.59 -5.49
N ALA A 124 -7.27 4.40 -6.02
CA ALA A 124 -7.73 4.27 -7.40
C ALA A 124 -9.13 4.86 -7.58
N SER A 125 -10.06 4.62 -6.63
CA SER A 125 -11.39 5.22 -6.66
C SER A 125 -11.36 6.74 -6.52
N ALA A 126 -10.50 7.28 -5.66
CA ALA A 126 -10.37 8.74 -5.49
C ALA A 126 -9.81 9.42 -6.74
N SER A 127 -8.96 8.72 -7.50
CA SER A 127 -8.42 9.24 -8.76
C SER A 127 -9.46 9.18 -9.89
N ALA A 128 -10.37 8.19 -9.89
CA ALA A 128 -11.44 8.08 -10.88
C ALA A 128 -12.46 9.24 -10.80
N THR A 129 -12.70 9.79 -9.61
CA THR A 129 -13.60 10.95 -9.43
C THR A 129 -13.01 12.26 -9.96
N GLN A 130 -11.68 12.37 -10.14
CA GLN A 130 -11.04 13.57 -10.69
C GLN A 130 -10.95 13.59 -12.22
N GLU A 131 -11.18 12.46 -12.91
CA GLU A 131 -11.11 12.40 -14.37
C GLU A 131 -12.37 12.96 -15.06
N VAL A 132 -13.44 13.23 -14.31
CA VAL A 132 -14.71 13.77 -14.85
C VAL A 132 -14.82 15.31 -14.81
N ASP A 133 -13.85 16.02 -14.23
CA ASP A 133 -13.91 17.49 -14.03
C ASP A 133 -12.86 18.28 -14.84
N ALA A 134 -12.10 17.61 -15.72
CA ALA A 134 -11.00 18.21 -16.48
C ALA A 134 -11.25 18.23 -18.00
N GLN A 135 -12.51 18.31 -18.44
CA GLN A 135 -12.85 18.70 -19.82
C GLN A 135 -12.97 20.22 -19.90
N GLY A 136 -11.84 20.89 -20.08
CA GLY A 136 -11.82 22.33 -20.22
C GLY A 136 -10.41 22.92 -20.28
N ALA A 137 -9.62 22.51 -21.26
CA ALA A 137 -8.54 23.33 -21.85
C ALA A 137 -7.97 22.54 -23.04
N GLU A 138 -8.43 22.90 -24.23
CA GLU A 138 -7.80 22.53 -25.50
C GLU A 138 -6.47 23.29 -25.59
N ASP A 139 -5.35 22.59 -25.48
CA ASP A 139 -4.04 23.07 -25.94
C ASP A 139 -3.50 22.03 -26.91
N GLU A 140 -3.63 22.35 -28.19
CA GLU A 140 -3.18 21.54 -29.32
C GLU A 140 -1.64 21.52 -29.41
N ASN A 141 -0.99 20.71 -28.57
CA ASN A 141 0.32 20.15 -28.91
C ASN A 141 0.59 18.86 -28.11
N ASP A 142 -0.31 17.90 -28.29
CA ASP A 142 -0.33 16.63 -27.57
C ASP A 142 0.43 15.59 -28.40
N SER A 143 1.74 15.50 -28.16
CA SER A 143 2.57 14.44 -28.75
C SER A 143 1.91 13.09 -28.43
N GLU A 144 1.67 12.26 -29.45
CA GLU A 144 1.01 10.96 -29.34
C GLU A 144 1.63 10.07 -28.24
N GLU A 145 2.91 10.29 -27.96
CA GLU A 145 3.71 9.72 -26.87
C GLU A 145 3.19 10.10 -25.47
N ALA A 146 2.73 11.32 -25.23
CA ALA A 146 2.15 11.75 -23.95
C ALA A 146 0.81 11.05 -23.67
N ARG A 147 -0.04 10.88 -24.69
CA ARG A 147 -1.28 10.11 -24.60
C ARG A 147 -1.02 8.64 -24.34
N GLN A 148 -0.02 8.05 -25.01
CA GLN A 148 0.41 6.67 -24.76
C GLN A 148 0.94 6.48 -23.34
N LEU A 149 1.81 7.37 -22.85
CA LEU A 149 2.33 7.32 -21.47
C LEU A 149 1.22 7.49 -20.41
N ALA A 150 0.24 8.35 -20.67
CA ALA A 150 -0.93 8.51 -19.79
C ALA A 150 -1.83 7.26 -19.79
N ALA A 151 -2.08 6.67 -20.96
CA ALA A 151 -2.84 5.43 -21.11
C ALA A 151 -2.12 4.24 -20.46
N GLU A 152 -0.80 4.11 -20.63
CA GLU A 152 0.03 3.11 -19.96
C GLU A 152 -0.02 3.28 -18.44
N SER A 153 0.07 4.52 -17.96
CA SER A 153 -0.09 4.85 -16.54
C SER A 153 -1.48 4.47 -16.01
N SER A 154 -2.54 4.69 -16.79
CA SER A 154 -3.91 4.28 -16.45
C SER A 154 -4.05 2.74 -16.45
N ALA A 155 -3.51 2.06 -17.45
CA ALA A 155 -3.52 0.60 -17.54
C ALA A 155 -2.78 -0.06 -16.36
N LEU A 156 -1.60 0.46 -15.99
CA LEU A 156 -0.84 -0.02 -14.83
C LEU A 156 -1.60 0.23 -13.52
N ARG A 157 -2.30 1.37 -13.38
CA ARG A 157 -3.18 1.64 -12.23
C ARG A 157 -4.32 0.62 -12.14
N LYS A 158 -4.99 0.33 -13.25
CA LYS A 158 -6.08 -0.68 -13.33
C LYS A 158 -5.58 -2.07 -12.94
N ILE A 159 -4.40 -2.47 -13.41
CA ILE A 159 -3.78 -3.75 -13.05
C ILE A 159 -3.45 -3.80 -11.56
N ARG A 160 -2.86 -2.73 -11.02
CA ARG A 160 -2.54 -2.63 -9.58
C ARG A 160 -3.79 -2.74 -8.72
N HIS A 161 -4.87 -2.06 -9.13
CA HIS A 161 -6.18 -2.13 -8.50
C HIS A 161 -6.75 -3.55 -8.53
N ALA A 162 -6.78 -4.19 -9.70
CA ALA A 162 -7.28 -5.55 -9.86
C ALA A 162 -6.51 -6.57 -9.01
N ARG A 163 -5.17 -6.44 -8.93
CA ARG A 163 -4.36 -7.28 -8.04
C ARG A 163 -4.71 -7.05 -6.58
N ALA A 164 -4.96 -5.80 -6.17
CA ALA A 164 -5.32 -5.51 -4.80
C ALA A 164 -6.65 -6.10 -4.39
N LEU A 165 -7.65 -6.06 -5.28
CA LEU A 165 -8.91 -6.78 -5.06
C LEU A 165 -8.68 -8.28 -4.93
N LYS A 166 -7.84 -8.88 -5.78
CA LYS A 166 -7.48 -10.31 -5.68
C LYS A 166 -6.83 -10.67 -4.36
N VAL A 167 -5.89 -9.85 -3.88
CA VAL A 167 -5.25 -10.07 -2.57
C VAL A 167 -6.26 -9.98 -1.43
N ILE A 168 -7.11 -8.95 -1.43
CA ILE A 168 -8.16 -8.79 -0.41
C ILE A 168 -9.09 -10.01 -0.42
N ALA A 169 -9.57 -10.43 -1.59
CA ALA A 169 -10.43 -11.59 -1.72
C ALA A 169 -9.74 -12.88 -1.24
N ALA A 170 -8.48 -13.10 -1.64
CA ALA A 170 -7.73 -14.30 -1.29
C ALA A 170 -7.43 -14.41 0.21
N LEU A 171 -7.16 -13.29 0.89
CA LEU A 171 -6.77 -13.29 2.31
C LEU A 171 -7.96 -13.21 3.28
N LEU A 172 -9.15 -12.79 2.83
CA LEU A 172 -10.36 -12.72 3.66
C LEU A 172 -11.24 -13.97 3.57
N GLN A 173 -11.02 -14.87 2.61
CA GLN A 173 -11.83 -16.09 2.47
C GLN A 173 -11.41 -17.25 3.40
N GLU A 174 -10.32 -17.09 4.18
CA GLU A 174 -9.77 -18.14 5.05
C GLU A 174 -9.71 -17.74 6.55
N THR A 175 -10.31 -16.60 6.92
CA THR A 175 -10.61 -16.23 8.32
C THR A 175 -12.05 -16.56 8.66
#